data_AF-A0A2N2DXK7-F1
#
_entry.id   AF-A0A2N2DXK7-F1
#
_cell.length_a   1.000
_cell.length_b   1.000
_cell.length_c   1.000
_cell.angle_alpha   90.00
_cell.angle_beta   90.00
_cell.angle_gamma   90.00
#
_symmetry.space_group_name_H-M   'P 1'
#
loop_
_entity.id
_entity.type
_entity.pdbx_description
1 polymer ?
#
loop_
_entity_poly.entity_id
_entity_poly.type
_entity_poly.pdbx_seq_one_letter_code
_entity_poly.pdbx_strand_id
1 'polypeptide(L)'
;IGQIFSGHNALTYLSLLTVLFVYILIYKTSLGLRIRSVGENPHAAESVGVKVIRTKVIALIIGGVIASFGGMYMSMGYLPFFTRDMVSGRGFIGIAAQNLGGGVPLYSLIAALFFGSADAISNVFQTLRIPAEFMQMLPYVVTIIGLMFVGTTTKDSKEKVKKIKEIKGETV
;
A
#
# COMPACT_ATOMS: atom_id res chain seq x y z
N ILE A 1 6.83 -2.69 -28.73
CA ILE A 1 6.37 -3.44 -27.52
C ILE A 1 7.55 -3.85 -26.62
N GLY A 2 8.75 -4.15 -27.16
CA GLY A 2 9.92 -4.55 -26.36
C GLY A 2 10.48 -3.50 -25.38
N GLN A 3 10.46 -2.20 -25.71
CA GLN A 3 10.99 -1.13 -24.83
C GLN A 3 10.11 -0.80 -23.61
N ILE A 4 8.84 -1.21 -23.61
CA ILE A 4 7.93 -1.05 -22.45
C ILE A 4 8.19 -2.14 -21.40
N PHE A 5 8.70 -3.30 -21.84
CA PHE A 5 8.96 -4.46 -20.98
C PHE A 5 10.44 -4.78 -20.80
N SER A 6 11.35 -4.11 -21.51
CA SER A 6 12.78 -4.42 -21.51
C SER A 6 13.59 -3.13 -21.38
N GLY A 7 14.24 -2.96 -20.23
CA GLY A 7 14.97 -1.74 -19.83
C GLY A 7 14.69 -1.27 -18.40
N HIS A 8 13.71 -1.86 -17.71
CA HIS A 8 13.43 -1.54 -16.31
C HIS A 8 14.38 -2.26 -15.34
N ASN A 9 14.63 -1.62 -14.20
CA ASN A 9 15.50 -2.15 -13.18
C ASN A 9 14.95 -3.50 -12.65
N ALA A 10 15.83 -4.47 -12.35
CA ALA A 10 15.43 -5.78 -11.83
C ALA A 10 14.50 -5.67 -10.60
N LEU A 11 14.70 -4.62 -9.79
CA LEU A 11 13.89 -4.35 -8.61
C LEU A 11 12.43 -3.97 -8.94
N THR A 12 12.15 -3.41 -10.11
CA THR A 12 10.78 -3.12 -10.55
C THR A 12 9.99 -4.41 -10.75
N TYR A 13 10.59 -5.41 -11.41
CA TYR A 13 9.96 -6.73 -11.54
C TYR A 13 9.84 -7.44 -10.20
N LEU A 14 10.86 -7.32 -9.35
CA LEU A 14 10.83 -7.87 -8.00
C LEU A 14 9.68 -7.26 -7.17
N SER A 15 9.37 -5.97 -7.35
CA SER A 15 8.28 -5.31 -6.64
C SER A 15 6.91 -5.93 -6.98
N LEU A 16 6.65 -6.20 -8.27
CA LEU A 16 5.41 -6.85 -8.73
C LEU A 16 5.32 -8.29 -8.21
N LEU A 17 6.44 -9.02 -8.25
CA LEU A 17 6.53 -10.39 -7.73
C LEU A 17 6.29 -10.41 -6.21
N THR A 18 6.80 -9.42 -5.49
CA THR A 18 6.61 -9.28 -4.04
C THR A 18 5.15 -9.11 -3.66
N VAL A 19 4.35 -8.38 -4.46
CA VAL A 19 2.90 -8.26 -4.21
C VAL A 19 2.21 -9.62 -4.32
N LEU A 20 2.56 -10.42 -5.33
CA LEU A 20 2.02 -11.77 -5.48
C LEU A 20 2.45 -12.68 -4.32
N PHE A 21 3.72 -12.56 -3.90
CA PHE A 21 4.25 -13.28 -2.76
C PHE A 21 3.50 -12.94 -1.47
N VAL A 22 3.28 -11.65 -1.18
CA VAL A 22 2.52 -11.18 0.00
C VAL A 22 1.07 -11.66 -0.07
N TYR A 23 0.45 -11.64 -1.25
CA TYR A 23 -0.89 -12.18 -1.43
C TYR A 23 -0.97 -13.66 -1.06
N ILE A 24 -0.05 -14.47 -1.58
CA ILE A 24 0.01 -15.91 -1.24
C ILE A 24 0.29 -16.09 0.26
N LEU A 25 1.22 -15.33 0.82
CA LEU A 25 1.56 -15.39 2.24
C LEU A 25 0.35 -15.11 3.12
N ILE A 26 -0.41 -14.05 2.85
CA ILE A 26 -1.54 -13.65 3.68
C ILE A 26 -2.78 -14.53 3.49
N TYR A 27 -3.09 -14.95 2.26
CA TYR A 27 -4.35 -15.65 1.95
C TYR A 27 -4.24 -17.16 1.78
N LYS A 28 -3.04 -17.69 1.47
CA LYS A 28 -2.86 -19.12 1.19
C LYS A 28 -2.03 -19.85 2.24
N THR A 29 -1.33 -19.16 3.14
CA THR A 29 -0.51 -19.82 4.18
C THR A 29 -1.14 -19.78 5.57
N SER A 30 -0.80 -20.77 6.39
CA SER A 30 -1.21 -20.85 7.80
C SER A 30 -0.61 -19.71 8.64
N LEU A 31 0.56 -19.19 8.25
CA LEU A 31 1.15 -18.01 8.89
C LEU A 31 0.31 -16.76 8.65
N GLY A 32 -0.21 -16.56 7.44
CA GLY A 32 -1.10 -15.44 7.11
C GLY A 32 -2.36 -15.41 7.98
N LEU A 33 -3.00 -16.57 8.17
CA LEU A 33 -4.16 -16.70 9.06
C LEU A 33 -3.80 -16.30 10.50
N ARG A 34 -2.68 -16.81 11.04
CA ARG A 34 -2.22 -16.47 12.40
C ARG A 34 -1.93 -14.98 12.56
N ILE A 35 -1.31 -14.35 11.57
CA ILE A 35 -1.02 -12.90 11.58
C ILE A 35 -2.32 -12.10 11.63
N ARG A 36 -3.31 -12.45 10.80
CA ARG A 36 -4.62 -11.78 10.80
C ARG A 36 -5.38 -11.98 12.10
N SER A 37 -5.42 -13.21 12.64
CA SER A 37 -6.08 -13.49 13.91
C SER A 37 -5.45 -12.72 15.08
N VAL A 38 -4.12 -12.64 15.13
CA VAL A 38 -3.39 -11.85 16.14
C VAL A 38 -3.66 -10.35 15.99
N GLY A 39 -3.85 -9.87 14.76
CA GLY A 39 -4.21 -8.49 14.46
C GLY A 39 -5.62 -8.11 14.91
N GLU A 40 -6.58 -9.02 14.75
CA GLU A 40 -7.98 -8.81 15.17
C GLU A 40 -8.15 -8.88 16.70
N ASN A 41 -7.68 -9.99 17.31
CA ASN A 41 -7.75 -10.14 18.76
C ASN A 41 -6.58 -10.99 19.28
N PRO A 42 -5.55 -10.37 19.90
CA PRO A 42 -4.39 -11.10 20.39
C PRO A 42 -4.73 -12.03 21.56
N HIS A 43 -5.70 -11.68 22.40
CA HIS A 43 -6.08 -12.51 23.56
C HIS A 43 -6.79 -13.79 23.09
N ALA A 44 -7.69 -13.68 22.10
CA ALA A 44 -8.36 -14.84 21.53
C ALA A 44 -7.38 -15.79 20.82
N ALA A 45 -6.38 -15.25 20.13
CA ALA A 45 -5.33 -16.05 19.48
C ALA A 45 -4.47 -16.81 20.51
N GLU A 46 -4.20 -16.21 21.67
CA GLU A 46 -3.43 -16.84 22.74
C GLU A 46 -4.21 -17.99 23.39
N SER A 47 -5.54 -17.85 23.55
CA SER A 47 -6.40 -18.91 24.10
C SER A 47 -6.41 -20.21 23.27
N VAL A 48 -6.17 -20.13 21.96
CA VAL A 48 -6.07 -21.30 21.08
C VAL A 48 -4.62 -21.80 20.89
N GLY A 49 -3.68 -21.31 21.71
CA GLY A 49 -2.28 -21.77 21.74
C GLY A 49 -1.36 -21.10 20.72
N VAL A 50 -1.78 -20.02 20.05
CA VAL A 50 -0.91 -19.26 19.14
C VAL A 50 0.00 -18.35 19.96
N LYS A 51 1.32 -18.51 19.81
CA LYS A 51 2.32 -17.63 20.44
C LYS A 51 2.30 -16.24 19.79
N VAL A 52 1.51 -15.32 20.35
CA VAL A 52 1.29 -13.95 19.86
C VAL A 52 2.61 -13.22 19.59
N ILE A 53 3.56 -13.26 20.54
CA ILE A 53 4.83 -12.55 20.41
C ILE A 53 5.66 -13.08 19.23
N ARG A 54 5.70 -14.40 19.02
CA ARG A 54 6.45 -15.01 17.91
C ARG A 54 5.82 -14.63 16.57
N THR A 55 4.49 -14.65 16.47
CA THR A 55 3.78 -14.24 15.26
C THR A 55 4.05 -12.77 14.92
N LYS A 56 4.05 -11.88 15.93
CA LYS A 56 4.38 -10.46 15.75
C LYS A 56 5.81 -10.24 15.27
N VAL A 57 6.78 -10.94 15.87
CA VAL A 57 8.20 -10.84 15.47
C VAL A 57 8.41 -11.36 14.05
N ILE A 58 7.80 -12.48 13.68
CA ILE A 58 7.86 -13.02 12.31
C ILE A 58 7.27 -12.01 11.32
N ALA A 59 6.10 -11.45 11.62
CA ALA A 59 5.48 -10.43 10.77
C ALA A 59 6.37 -9.18 10.62
N LEU A 60 7.01 -8.73 11.71
CA LEU A 60 7.95 -7.61 11.70
C LEU A 60 9.17 -7.89 10.82
N ILE A 61 9.77 -9.07 10.93
CA ILE A 61 10.94 -9.47 10.13
C ILE A 61 10.57 -9.51 8.65
N ILE A 62 9.45 -10.15 8.30
CA ILE A 62 8.98 -10.23 6.90
C ILE A 62 8.72 -8.82 6.35
N GLY A 63 8.04 -7.96 7.12
CA GLY A 63 7.79 -6.58 6.73
C GLY A 63 9.08 -5.77 6.56
N GLY A 64 10.04 -5.95 7.46
CA GLY A 64 11.36 -5.32 7.39
C GLY A 64 12.15 -5.73 6.14
N VAL A 65 12.19 -7.02 5.80
CA VAL A 65 12.83 -7.53 4.58
C VAL A 65 12.18 -6.91 3.33
N ILE A 66 10.85 -6.86 3.27
CA ILE A 66 10.13 -6.26 2.14
C ILE A 66 10.40 -4.75 2.03
N ALA A 67 10.38 -4.02 3.16
CA ALA A 67 10.68 -2.60 3.19
C ALA A 67 12.13 -2.29 2.76
N SER A 68 13.07 -3.21 3.05
CA SER A 68 14.48 -3.08 2.68
C SER A 68 14.67 -3.06 1.16
N PHE A 69 13.89 -3.83 0.41
CA PHE A 69 13.92 -3.80 -1.07
C PHE A 69 13.50 -2.43 -1.62
N GLY A 70 12.57 -1.73 -0.95
CA GLY A 70 12.20 -0.36 -1.30
C GLY A 70 13.35 0.62 -1.12
N GLY A 71 14.10 0.50 -0.02
CA GLY A 71 15.31 1.31 0.21
C GLY A 71 16.43 1.01 -0.79
N MET A 72 16.64 -0.26 -1.11
CA MET A 72 17.61 -0.71 -2.13
C MET A 72 17.28 -0.12 -3.51
N TYR A 73 15.99 -0.07 -3.88
CA TYR A 73 15.54 0.54 -5.12
C TYR A 73 15.95 2.01 -5.22
N MET A 74 15.86 2.76 -4.12
CA MET A 74 16.22 4.18 -4.12
C MET A 74 17.71 4.36 -4.38
N SER A 75 18.58 3.56 -3.75
CA SER A 75 20.03 3.72 -3.86
C SER A 75 20.65 3.08 -5.12
N MET A 76 20.01 2.08 -5.73
CA MET A 76 20.56 1.35 -6.88
C MET A 76 19.78 1.59 -8.17
N GLY A 77 18.49 1.92 -8.07
CA GLY A 77 17.59 2.00 -9.22
C GLY A 77 17.04 3.38 -9.53
N TYR A 78 16.91 4.26 -8.54
CA TYR A 78 16.41 5.62 -8.75
C TYR A 78 17.55 6.56 -9.19
N LEU A 79 18.57 6.73 -8.35
CA LEU A 79 19.83 7.37 -8.73
C LEU A 79 20.98 6.41 -8.37
N PRO A 80 22.02 6.26 -9.21
CA PRO A 80 23.17 5.41 -8.91
C PRO A 80 24.08 5.96 -7.77
N PHE A 81 23.67 7.06 -7.13
CA PHE A 81 24.38 7.69 -6.03
C PHE A 81 23.39 8.07 -4.93
N PHE A 82 23.84 7.99 -3.68
CA PHE A 82 23.05 8.46 -2.55
C PHE A 82 23.00 9.99 -2.54
N THR A 83 21.79 10.53 -2.60
CA THR A 83 21.53 11.98 -2.46
C THR A 83 20.79 12.24 -1.16
N ARG A 84 21.06 13.41 -0.54
CA ARG A 84 20.32 13.82 0.66
C ARG A 84 18.84 13.99 0.29
N ASP A 85 17.96 13.57 1.19
CA ASP A 85 16.50 13.64 1.03
C ASP A 85 15.91 12.79 -0.11
N MET A 86 16.63 11.77 -0.59
CA MET A 86 16.16 10.87 -1.65
C MET A 86 14.84 10.16 -1.31
N VAL A 87 14.58 9.87 -0.03
CA VAL A 87 13.33 9.22 0.43
C VAL A 87 12.14 10.19 0.37
N SER A 88 12.37 11.50 0.54
CA SER A 88 11.39 12.60 0.37
C SER A 88 9.95 12.27 0.80
N GLY A 89 9.76 11.68 1.99
CA GLY A 89 8.42 11.36 2.51
C GLY A 89 7.66 10.23 1.78
N ARG A 90 8.26 9.52 0.83
CA ARG A 90 7.63 8.42 0.06
C ARG A 90 7.13 7.26 0.93
N GLY A 91 7.68 7.10 2.15
CA GLY A 91 7.16 6.15 3.14
C GLY A 91 5.71 6.45 3.57
N PHE A 92 5.34 7.73 3.68
CA PHE A 92 3.97 8.15 4.00
C PHE A 92 2.99 7.80 2.87
N ILE A 93 3.43 7.93 1.61
CA ILE A 93 2.66 7.51 0.44
C ILE A 93 2.36 6.01 0.49
N GLY A 94 3.32 5.20 0.94
CA GLY A 94 3.12 3.76 1.15
C GLY A 94 1.99 3.44 2.14
N ILE A 95 1.95 4.15 3.28
CA ILE A 95 0.87 4.02 4.28
C ILE A 95 -0.47 4.48 3.69
N ALA A 96 -0.48 5.60 2.97
CA ALA A 96 -1.68 6.10 2.32
C ALA A 96 -2.24 5.11 1.27
N ALA A 97 -1.37 4.52 0.45
CA ALA A 97 -1.75 3.51 -0.55
C ALA A 97 -2.31 2.24 0.10
N GLN A 98 -1.71 1.78 1.20
CA GLN A 98 -2.22 0.63 1.97
C GLN A 98 -3.61 0.89 2.55
N ASN A 99 -3.83 2.08 3.12
CA ASN A 99 -5.12 2.48 3.67
C ASN A 99 -6.19 2.56 2.57
N LEU A 100 -5.85 3.14 1.42
CA LEU A 100 -6.75 3.21 0.26
C LEU A 100 -7.08 1.82 -0.30
N GLY A 101 -6.13 0.89 -0.23
CA GLY A 101 -6.32 -0.52 -0.61
C GLY A 101 -7.07 -1.37 0.42
N GLY A 102 -7.47 -0.82 1.58
CA GLY A 102 -8.23 -1.55 2.61
C GLY A 102 -7.50 -2.77 3.17
N GLY A 103 -6.16 -2.76 3.16
CA GLY A 103 -5.34 -3.91 3.62
C GLY A 103 -5.29 -5.10 2.66
N VAL A 104 -5.91 -5.02 1.48
CA VAL A 104 -5.81 -6.05 0.44
C VAL A 104 -4.59 -5.75 -0.45
N PRO A 105 -3.60 -6.66 -0.61
CA PRO A 105 -2.37 -6.41 -1.35
C PRO A 105 -2.61 -5.96 -2.81
N LEU A 106 -3.63 -6.53 -3.46
CA LEU A 106 -3.96 -6.22 -4.86
C LEU A 106 -4.50 -4.79 -5.03
N TYR A 107 -5.38 -4.34 -4.12
CA TYR A 107 -5.89 -2.97 -4.17
C TYR A 107 -4.82 -1.95 -3.75
N SER A 108 -3.94 -2.31 -2.80
CA SER A 108 -2.79 -1.49 -2.43
C SER A 108 -1.81 -1.30 -3.59
N LEU A 109 -1.62 -2.31 -4.46
CA LEU A 109 -0.82 -2.18 -5.68
C LEU A 109 -1.44 -1.16 -6.63
N ILE A 110 -2.75 -1.23 -6.87
CA ILE A 110 -3.45 -0.28 -7.75
C ILE A 110 -3.31 1.14 -7.19
N ALA A 111 -3.52 1.33 -5.89
CA ALA A 111 -3.33 2.61 -5.23
C ALA A 111 -1.89 3.13 -5.40
N ALA A 112 -0.89 2.28 -5.17
CA ALA A 112 0.52 2.63 -5.34
C ALA A 112 0.86 3.00 -6.79
N LEU A 113 0.27 2.33 -7.79
CA LEU A 113 0.42 2.69 -9.20
C LEU A 113 -0.15 4.07 -9.50
N PHE A 114 -1.33 4.41 -8.95
CA PHE A 114 -1.90 5.76 -9.07
C PHE A 114 -0.98 6.82 -8.48
N PHE A 115 -0.45 6.60 -7.27
CA PHE A 115 0.51 7.53 -6.65
C PHE A 115 1.81 7.63 -7.47
N GLY A 116 2.33 6.53 -7.99
CA GLY A 116 3.52 6.51 -8.84
C GLY A 116 3.31 7.22 -10.16
N SER A 117 2.16 7.09 -10.81
CA SER A 117 1.81 7.84 -12.01
C SER A 117 1.73 9.34 -11.74
N ALA A 118 1.15 9.75 -10.61
CA ALA A 118 1.12 11.15 -10.24
C ALA A 118 2.51 11.72 -9.95
N ASP A 119 3.39 10.95 -9.30
CA ASP A 119 4.79 11.33 -9.07
C ASP A 119 5.58 11.44 -10.40
N ALA A 120 5.33 10.54 -11.36
CA ALA A 120 5.92 10.62 -12.69
C ALA A 120 5.49 11.88 -13.45
N ILE A 121 4.20 12.23 -13.39
CA ILE A 121 3.68 13.49 -13.98
C ILE A 121 4.36 14.68 -13.30
N SER A 122 4.45 14.69 -11.98
CA SER A 122 5.14 15.71 -11.18
C SER A 122 6.58 15.93 -11.65
N ASN A 123 7.33 14.85 -11.89
CA ASN A 123 8.71 14.93 -12.40
C ASN A 123 8.82 15.54 -13.81
N VAL A 124 7.86 15.27 -14.69
CA VAL A 124 7.82 15.89 -16.03
C VAL A 124 7.55 17.39 -15.92
N PHE A 125 6.63 17.81 -15.03
CA PHE A 125 6.34 19.23 -14.79
C PHE A 125 7.50 19.98 -14.12
N GLN A 126 8.31 19.34 -13.28
CA GLN A 126 9.56 19.93 -12.75
C GLN A 126 10.54 20.31 -13.87
N THR A 127 10.58 19.52 -14.94
CA THR A 127 11.46 19.77 -16.10
C THR A 127 11.06 21.06 -16.84
N LEU A 128 9.80 21.50 -16.70
CA LEU A 128 9.27 22.75 -17.26
C LEU A 128 9.48 23.98 -16.33
N ARG A 129 10.28 23.85 -15.26
CA ARG A 129 10.61 24.92 -14.27
C ARG A 129 9.40 25.51 -13.52
N ILE A 130 8.35 24.72 -13.30
CA ILE A 130 7.23 25.14 -12.42
C ILE A 130 7.68 25.07 -10.94
N PRO A 131 7.32 26.04 -10.07
CA PRO A 131 7.77 26.10 -8.67
C PRO A 131 7.42 24.84 -7.86
N ALA A 132 8.37 24.35 -7.06
CA ALA A 132 8.32 23.07 -6.35
C ALA A 132 7.17 22.95 -5.32
N GLU A 133 6.60 24.08 -4.89
CA GLU A 133 5.47 24.15 -3.96
C GLU A 133 4.22 23.48 -4.56
N PHE A 134 3.99 23.61 -5.88
CA PHE A 134 2.90 22.90 -6.55
C PHE A 134 3.13 21.38 -6.62
N MET A 135 4.39 20.95 -6.67
CA MET A 135 4.75 19.52 -6.73
C MET A 135 4.57 18.83 -5.39
N GLN A 136 4.83 19.51 -4.27
CA GLN A 136 4.59 18.96 -2.93
C GLN A 136 3.09 18.84 -2.60
N MET A 137 2.22 19.57 -3.28
CA MET A 137 0.77 19.45 -3.12
C MET A 137 0.17 18.25 -3.88
N LEU A 138 0.81 17.77 -4.95
CA LEU A 138 0.26 16.69 -5.79
C LEU A 138 -0.06 15.38 -5.05
N PRO A 139 0.81 14.86 -4.15
CA PRO A 139 0.49 13.67 -3.38
C PRO A 139 -0.80 13.81 -2.57
N TYR A 140 -1.07 15.01 -2.04
CA TYR A 140 -2.27 15.34 -1.28
C TYR A 140 -3.51 15.45 -2.17
N VAL A 141 -3.38 16.09 -3.33
CA VAL A 141 -4.47 16.19 -4.32
C VAL A 141 -4.86 14.79 -4.82
N VAL A 142 -3.88 13.92 -5.06
CA VAL A 142 -4.12 12.54 -5.48
C VAL A 142 -4.76 11.71 -4.37
N THR A 143 -4.37 11.92 -3.10
CA THR A 143 -5.08 11.28 -1.96
C THR A 143 -6.52 11.76 -1.88
N ILE A 144 -6.78 13.06 -2.06
CA ILE A 144 -8.15 13.62 -2.04
C ILE A 144 -8.99 13.03 -3.17
N ILE A 145 -8.46 12.97 -4.40
CA ILE A 145 -9.15 12.39 -5.55
C ILE A 145 -9.36 10.89 -5.34
N GLY A 146 -8.32 10.16 -4.92
CA GLY A 146 -8.39 8.74 -4.61
C GLY A 146 -9.43 8.42 -3.53
N LEU A 147 -9.45 9.20 -2.44
CA LEU A 147 -10.48 9.10 -1.40
C LEU A 147 -11.87 9.48 -1.91
N MET A 148 -11.99 10.42 -2.85
CA MET A 148 -13.27 10.75 -3.47
C MET A 148 -13.82 9.56 -4.26
N PHE A 149 -12.99 8.89 -5.07
CA PHE A 149 -13.39 7.72 -5.84
C PHE A 149 -13.63 6.46 -4.99
N VAL A 150 -12.81 6.21 -3.97
CA VAL A 150 -13.03 5.09 -3.02
C VAL A 150 -14.21 5.40 -2.08
N GLY A 151 -14.37 6.66 -1.72
CA GLY A 151 -15.45 7.17 -0.88
C GLY A 151 -16.82 7.12 -1.54
N THR A 152 -16.92 7.28 -2.87
CA THR A 152 -18.18 7.06 -3.59
C THR A 152 -18.59 5.59 -3.59
N THR A 153 -17.65 4.66 -3.79
CA THR A 153 -17.89 3.21 -3.62
C THR A 153 -18.32 2.82 -2.19
N THR A 154 -17.75 3.49 -1.17
CA THR A 154 -18.07 3.20 0.23
C THR A 154 -19.38 3.87 0.67
N LYS A 155 -19.71 5.06 0.14
CA LYS A 155 -20.99 5.74 0.37
C LYS A 155 -22.15 4.85 -0.09
N ASP A 156 -22.06 4.26 -1.28
CA ASP A 156 -23.09 3.35 -1.79
C ASP A 156 -23.30 2.11 -0.92
N SER A 157 -22.23 1.55 -0.33
CA SER A 157 -22.35 0.41 0.59
C SER A 157 -22.91 0.78 1.96
N LYS A 158 -22.54 1.95 2.52
CA LYS A 158 -23.09 2.42 3.80
C LYS A 158 -24.57 2.81 3.69
N GLU A 159 -24.98 3.41 2.57
CA GLU A 159 -26.39 3.74 2.30
C GLU A 159 -27.26 2.50 2.07
N LYS A 160 -26.74 1.50 1.36
CA LYS A 160 -27.43 0.20 1.19
C LYS A 160 -27.59 -0.55 2.51
N VAL A 161 -26.56 -0.60 3.35
CA VAL A 161 -26.63 -1.27 4.66
C VAL A 161 -27.58 -0.54 5.62
N LYS A 162 -27.61 0.81 5.59
CA LYS A 162 -28.55 1.60 6.38
C LYS A 162 -30.01 1.37 5.96
N LYS A 163 -30.29 1.38 4.65
CA LYS A 163 -31.63 1.06 4.11
C LYS A 163 -32.09 -0.36 4.47
N ILE A 164 -31.19 -1.36 4.42
CA ILE A 164 -31.53 -2.74 4.80
C ILE A 164 -31.85 -2.85 6.30
N LYS A 165 -31.16 -2.12 7.18
CA LYS A 165 -31.47 -2.07 8.62
C LYS A 165 -32.79 -1.36 8.91
N GLU A 166 -33.08 -0.25 8.23
CA GLU A 166 -34.37 0.45 8.33
C GLU A 166 -35.54 -0.42 7.85
N ILE A 167 -35.36 -1.22 6.80
CA ILE A 167 -36.39 -2.15 6.29
C ILE A 167 -36.60 -3.35 7.23
N LYS A 168 -35.58 -3.79 7.96
CA LYS A 168 -35.67 -4.95 8.89
C LYS A 168 -36.21 -4.61 10.28
N GLY A 169 -36.48 -3.34 10.59
CA GLY A 169 -37.06 -2.95 11.89
C GLY A 169 -36.17 -3.24 13.10
N GLU A 170 -34.87 -3.46 12.91
CA GLU A 170 -33.89 -3.71 13.99
C GLU A 170 -33.38 -2.37 14.58
N THR A 171 -34.32 -1.54 15.04
CA THR A 171 -34.02 -0.42 15.92
C THR A 171 -34.93 -0.48 17.14
N VAL A 172 -34.53 -1.29 18.10
CA VAL A 172 -34.58 -0.99 19.54
C VAL A 172 -33.26 -1.46 20.14
#